data_AF-A0A961YK47-F1
#
_entry.id   AF-A0A961YK47-F1
#
_cell.length_a   1.000
_cell.length_b   1.000
_cell.length_c   1.000
_cell.angle_alpha   90.00
_cell.angle_beta   90.00
_cell.angle_gamma   90.00
#
_symmetry.space_group_name_H-M   'P 1'
#
loop_
_entity.id
_entity.type
_entity.pdbx_description
1 polymer ?
#
loop_
_entity_poly.entity_id
_entity_poly.type
_entity_poly.pdbx_seq_one_letter_code
_entity_poly.pdbx_strand_id
1 'polypeptide(L)'
;MIIDGVMLLWFGLTALSVLFVTIDIRNTPESVVMKWGFVLFTLYAGPFGAFLYVLGCREPLPGMHEQYVSVRWRQVLGSTMHCVAGDGIGILVGAVIGSVIMLPMIADLALEYVLGFGFGWTIFQALFMRDMAGGDYGKSLRMTFMAEFLSMNCLMGGMIVVSMLAWKDVAAAHDPLQPLFWFRMSVALMIGFVAAYPMNWWLVAHHLKHGMTTVRPASAPAGPMANMAGMKMDEGSGSGGMKMAGMDMASMKPSAPHPPVPVMALVSVAVLAAGLLIAWAFGGLSG
;
A
#
# COMPACT_ATOMS: atom_id res chain seq x y z
N MET A 1 -22.36 25.71 0.51
CA MET A 1 -21.71 26.42 1.64
C MET A 1 -21.04 25.49 2.64
N ILE A 2 -21.73 24.55 3.31
CA ILE A 2 -21.07 23.66 4.30
C ILE A 2 -20.05 22.72 3.63
N ILE A 3 -20.42 22.08 2.51
CA ILE A 3 -19.53 21.19 1.76
C ILE A 3 -18.31 21.95 1.23
N ASP A 4 -18.49 23.20 0.77
CA ASP A 4 -17.38 24.04 0.29
C ASP A 4 -16.38 24.34 1.40
N GLY A 5 -16.86 24.64 2.61
CA GLY A 5 -16.00 24.84 3.79
C GLY A 5 -15.23 23.57 4.19
N VAL A 6 -15.90 22.41 4.16
CA VAL A 6 -15.25 21.10 4.42
C VAL A 6 -14.18 20.80 3.38
N MET A 7 -14.47 21.02 2.09
CA MET A 7 -13.49 20.79 1.01
C MET A 7 -12.31 21.76 1.11
N LEU A 8 -12.55 23.04 1.39
CA LEU A 8 -11.48 24.02 1.56
C LEU A 8 -10.55 23.62 2.72
N LEU A 9 -11.13 23.24 3.86
CA LEU A 9 -10.37 22.75 5.00
C LEU A 9 -9.59 21.48 4.65
N TRP A 10 -10.23 20.53 3.96
CA TRP A 10 -9.62 19.28 3.52
C TRP A 10 -8.40 19.54 2.63
N PHE A 11 -8.55 20.31 1.55
CA PHE A 11 -7.45 20.60 0.63
C PHE A 11 -6.34 21.44 1.28
N GLY A 12 -6.68 22.37 2.17
CA GLY A 12 -5.71 23.11 2.96
C GLY A 12 -4.87 22.20 3.86
N LEU A 13 -5.53 21.30 4.60
CA LEU A 13 -4.84 20.30 5.43
C LEU A 13 -4.04 19.31 4.59
N THR A 14 -4.54 18.88 3.43
CA THR A 14 -3.81 18.01 2.50
C THR A 14 -2.53 18.69 2.01
N ALA A 15 -2.58 19.95 1.60
CA ALA A 15 -1.38 20.68 1.17
C ALA A 15 -0.32 20.76 2.27
N LEU A 16 -0.74 21.09 3.51
CA LEU A 16 0.16 21.12 4.67
C LEU A 16 0.74 19.74 4.99
N SER A 17 -0.08 18.69 4.91
CA SER A 17 0.30 17.30 5.17
C SER A 17 1.34 16.80 4.16
N VAL A 18 1.10 17.05 2.87
CA VAL A 18 2.03 16.70 1.80
C VAL A 18 3.34 17.44 1.96
N LEU A 19 3.31 18.74 2.27
CA LEU A 19 4.51 19.53 2.51
C LEU A 19 5.32 18.95 3.68
N PHE A 20 4.66 18.68 4.80
CA PHE A 20 5.29 18.06 5.97
C PHE A 20 5.95 16.72 5.63
N VAL A 21 5.20 15.78 5.04
CA VAL A 21 5.72 14.43 4.71
C VAL A 21 6.86 14.53 3.70
N THR A 22 6.74 15.36 2.67
CA THR A 22 7.76 15.53 1.62
C THR A 22 9.09 16.07 2.16
N ILE A 23 9.04 16.89 3.22
CA ILE A 23 10.24 17.41 3.90
C ILE A 23 10.82 16.36 4.85
N ASP A 24 9.98 15.82 5.75
CA ASP A 24 10.41 14.93 6.83
C ASP A 24 10.95 13.58 6.29
N ILE A 25 10.30 13.01 5.27
CA ILE A 25 10.65 11.69 4.72
C ILE A 25 12.01 11.63 4.02
N ARG A 26 12.59 12.80 3.68
CA ARG A 26 13.92 12.86 3.06
C ARG A 26 14.97 12.25 3.98
N ASN A 27 14.81 12.43 5.29
CA ASN A 27 15.75 11.95 6.30
C ASN A 27 15.47 10.51 6.74
N THR A 28 14.26 9.99 6.48
CA THR A 28 13.89 8.60 6.83
C THR A 28 14.71 7.61 5.99
N PRO A 29 15.36 6.60 6.59
CA PRO A 29 16.21 5.64 5.88
C PRO A 29 15.38 4.55 5.20
N GLU A 30 14.47 4.95 4.32
CA GLU A 30 13.53 4.10 3.59
C GLU A 30 13.88 4.08 2.09
N SER A 31 13.49 3.02 1.36
CA SER A 31 13.67 2.96 -0.09
C SER A 31 13.01 4.13 -0.82
N VAL A 32 13.64 4.63 -1.90
CA VAL A 32 13.15 5.81 -2.65
C VAL A 32 11.72 5.60 -3.16
N VAL A 33 11.39 4.40 -3.63
CA VAL A 33 10.06 4.07 -4.13
C VAL A 33 9.02 4.16 -3.02
N MET A 34 9.31 3.62 -1.84
CA MET A 34 8.39 3.68 -0.70
C MET A 34 8.24 5.13 -0.18
N LYS A 35 9.30 5.96 -0.26
CA LYS A 35 9.18 7.40 0.05
C LYS A 35 8.13 8.08 -0.83
N TRP A 36 8.15 7.81 -2.14
CA TRP A 36 7.13 8.28 -3.06
C TRP A 36 5.75 7.70 -2.75
N GLY A 37 5.68 6.43 -2.34
CA GLY A 37 4.45 5.79 -1.85
C GLY A 37 3.78 6.60 -0.73
N PHE A 38 4.53 6.98 0.31
CA PHE A 38 4.01 7.80 1.41
C PHE A 38 3.58 9.20 0.98
N VAL A 39 4.36 9.86 0.10
CA VAL A 39 4.02 11.20 -0.40
C VAL A 39 2.75 11.18 -1.23
N LEU A 40 2.62 10.24 -2.17
CA LEU A 40 1.45 10.10 -3.04
C LEU A 40 0.21 9.68 -2.25
N PHE A 41 0.34 8.72 -1.34
CA PHE A 41 -0.77 8.36 -0.47
C PHE A 41 -1.21 9.55 0.40
N THR A 42 -0.28 10.36 0.90
CA THR A 42 -0.61 11.60 1.62
C THR A 42 -1.28 12.64 0.73
N LEU A 43 -0.92 12.71 -0.56
CA LEU A 43 -1.62 13.55 -1.53
C LEU A 43 -3.09 13.13 -1.70
N TYR A 44 -3.37 11.82 -1.61
CA TYR A 44 -4.74 11.30 -1.74
C TYR A 44 -5.53 11.37 -0.44
N ALA A 45 -4.93 11.02 0.70
CA ALA A 45 -5.61 10.87 1.99
C ALA A 45 -5.42 12.08 2.93
N GLY A 46 -4.65 13.09 2.50
CA GLY A 46 -4.40 14.31 3.24
C GLY A 46 -3.84 14.06 4.64
N PRO A 47 -4.44 14.62 5.70
CA PRO A 47 -3.95 14.48 7.08
C PRO A 47 -3.93 13.04 7.58
N PHE A 48 -4.78 12.15 7.05
CA PHE A 48 -4.74 10.73 7.39
C PHE A 48 -3.46 10.06 6.88
N GLY A 49 -3.01 10.41 5.67
CA GLY A 49 -1.76 9.90 5.12
C GLY A 49 -0.55 10.34 5.95
N ALA A 50 -0.51 11.62 6.33
CA ALA A 50 0.55 12.13 7.21
C ALA A 50 0.55 11.48 8.60
N PHE A 51 -0.64 11.28 9.20
CA PHE A 51 -0.78 10.58 10.47
C PHE A 51 -0.23 9.14 10.39
N LEU A 52 -0.61 8.39 9.37
CA LEU A 52 -0.15 7.03 9.17
C LEU A 52 1.34 6.96 8.82
N TYR A 53 1.89 7.95 8.10
CA TYR A 53 3.34 8.09 7.90
C TYR A 53 4.09 8.23 9.24
N VAL A 54 3.63 9.14 10.12
CA VAL A 54 4.26 9.38 11.42
C VAL A 54 4.22 8.13 12.31
N LEU A 55 3.10 7.42 12.34
CA LEU A 55 2.97 6.20 13.16
C LEU A 55 3.66 4.98 12.55
N GLY A 56 3.72 4.92 11.23
CA GLY A 56 4.10 3.72 10.49
C GLY A 56 5.57 3.67 10.10
N CYS A 57 6.14 4.80 9.68
CA CYS A 57 7.42 4.85 8.96
C CYS A 57 8.41 5.87 9.53
N ARG A 58 7.93 6.93 10.17
CA ARG A 58 8.84 7.94 10.72
C ARG A 58 9.72 7.33 11.83
N GLU A 59 11.03 7.41 11.63
CA GLU A 59 12.02 6.84 12.56
C GLU A 59 11.91 7.55 13.93
N PRO A 60 11.63 6.83 15.04
CA PRO A 60 11.44 7.45 16.36
C PRO A 60 12.77 7.88 16.99
N LEU A 61 13.84 7.13 16.76
CA LEU A 61 15.19 7.37 17.25
C LEU A 61 16.21 6.97 16.17
N PRO A 62 17.30 7.73 15.98
CA PRO A 62 18.31 7.40 14.98
C PRO A 62 18.85 5.98 15.16
N GLY A 63 18.79 5.17 14.11
CA GLY A 63 19.27 3.78 14.15
C GLY A 63 18.17 2.73 14.32
N MET A 64 16.95 3.13 14.69
CA MET A 64 15.89 2.19 15.08
C MET A 64 14.88 1.89 13.98
N HIS A 65 14.98 2.51 12.78
CA HIS A 65 13.98 2.35 11.71
C HIS A 65 13.63 0.90 11.40
N GLU A 66 14.63 0.05 11.16
CA GLU A 66 14.43 -1.36 10.77
C GLU A 66 13.65 -2.15 11.84
N GLN A 67 14.05 -2.01 13.10
CA GLN A 67 13.35 -2.63 14.23
C GLN A 67 11.95 -2.06 14.39
N TYR A 68 11.80 -0.74 14.22
CA TYR A 68 10.52 -0.05 14.36
C TYR A 68 9.49 -0.51 13.32
N VAL A 69 9.89 -0.63 12.06
CA VAL A 69 9.01 -1.05 10.95
C VAL A 69 8.85 -2.57 10.83
N SER A 70 9.66 -3.37 11.54
CA SER A 70 9.61 -4.84 11.48
C SER A 70 8.27 -5.43 11.92
N VAL A 71 7.51 -4.72 12.76
CA VAL A 71 6.20 -5.20 13.24
C VAL A 71 5.21 -5.32 12.08
N ARG A 72 4.46 -6.43 12.06
CA ARG A 72 3.64 -6.83 10.91
C ARG A 72 2.66 -5.75 10.45
N TRP A 73 1.95 -5.08 11.37
CA TRP A 73 0.97 -4.06 10.98
C TRP A 73 1.59 -2.87 10.24
N ARG A 74 2.86 -2.52 10.55
CA ARG A 74 3.62 -1.47 9.84
C ARG A 74 4.07 -1.96 8.48
N GLN A 75 4.53 -3.22 8.37
CA GLN A 75 4.82 -3.84 7.07
C GLN A 75 3.57 -3.84 6.16
N VAL A 76 2.41 -4.23 6.71
CA VAL A 76 1.14 -4.22 5.98
C VAL A 76 0.73 -2.80 5.61
N LEU A 77 0.91 -1.83 6.51
CA LEU A 77 0.64 -0.43 6.24
C LEU A 77 1.46 0.08 5.03
N GLY A 78 2.77 -0.09 5.07
CA GLY A 78 3.64 0.33 3.95
C GLY A 78 3.30 -0.40 2.65
N SER A 79 3.04 -1.70 2.72
CA SER A 79 2.64 -2.51 1.57
C SER A 79 1.32 -2.06 0.93
N THR A 80 0.33 -1.71 1.77
CA THR A 80 -0.97 -1.22 1.33
C THR A 80 -0.84 0.19 0.75
N MET A 81 -0.12 1.09 1.43
CA MET A 81 0.12 2.45 0.92
C MET A 81 0.84 2.46 -0.41
N HIS A 82 1.85 1.60 -0.57
CA HIS A 82 2.57 1.45 -1.83
C HIS A 82 1.64 1.00 -2.97
N CYS A 83 0.70 0.09 -2.68
CA CYS A 83 -0.34 -0.32 -3.63
C CYS A 83 -1.23 0.86 -4.04
N VAL A 84 -1.84 1.52 -3.05
CA VAL A 84 -2.79 2.62 -3.29
C VAL A 84 -2.11 3.82 -3.95
N ALA A 85 -0.83 4.05 -3.65
CA ALA A 85 -0.03 5.07 -4.30
C ALA A 85 0.09 4.83 -5.82
N GLY A 86 0.37 3.59 -6.22
CA GLY A 86 0.46 3.21 -7.63
C GLY A 86 -0.90 3.14 -8.32
N ASP A 87 -1.81 2.32 -7.78
CA ASP A 87 -3.16 2.14 -8.31
C ASP A 87 -3.92 3.47 -8.40
N GLY A 88 -3.78 4.32 -7.38
CA GLY A 88 -4.44 5.62 -7.31
C GLY A 88 -4.07 6.57 -8.45
N ILE A 89 -2.82 6.58 -8.91
CA ILE A 89 -2.43 7.38 -10.09
C ILE A 89 -3.20 6.91 -11.31
N GLY A 90 -3.17 5.60 -11.58
CA GLY A 90 -3.84 5.03 -12.75
C GLY A 90 -5.35 5.23 -12.71
N ILE A 91 -5.97 5.07 -11.54
CA ILE A 91 -7.40 5.31 -11.34
C ILE A 91 -7.75 6.78 -11.57
N LEU A 92 -7.00 7.73 -11.00
CA LEU A 92 -7.24 9.16 -11.20
C LEU A 92 -7.11 9.56 -12.67
N VAL A 93 -6.08 9.05 -13.36
CA VAL A 93 -5.89 9.29 -14.80
C VAL A 93 -7.05 8.69 -15.60
N GLY A 94 -7.48 7.47 -15.27
CA GLY A 94 -8.64 6.82 -15.90
C GLY A 94 -9.93 7.61 -15.71
N ALA A 95 -10.20 8.07 -14.50
CA ALA A 95 -11.38 8.87 -14.16
C ALA A 95 -11.41 10.21 -14.91
N VAL A 96 -10.25 10.87 -15.04
CA VAL A 96 -10.14 12.11 -15.82
C VAL A 96 -10.39 11.85 -17.30
N ILE A 97 -9.76 10.81 -17.86
CA ILE A 97 -9.97 10.44 -19.27
C ILE A 97 -11.44 10.11 -19.51
N GLY A 98 -12.01 9.18 -18.74
CA GLY A 98 -13.38 8.72 -18.88
C GLY A 98 -14.41 9.84 -18.74
N SER A 99 -14.17 10.81 -17.85
CA SER A 99 -14.98 12.03 -17.76
C SER A 99 -14.88 12.89 -19.02
N VAL A 100 -13.68 13.13 -19.56
CA VAL A 100 -13.47 13.95 -20.76
C VAL A 100 -14.13 13.35 -22.00
N ILE A 101 -14.07 12.02 -22.16
CA ILE A 101 -14.71 11.32 -23.28
C ILE A 101 -16.16 10.89 -23.00
N MET A 102 -16.70 11.26 -21.83
CA MET A 102 -18.08 10.97 -21.39
C MET A 102 -18.42 9.48 -21.49
N LEU A 103 -17.54 8.62 -20.96
CA LEU A 103 -17.79 7.17 -20.96
C LEU A 103 -19.04 6.82 -20.14
N PRO A 104 -19.80 5.81 -20.59
CA PRO A 104 -20.78 5.16 -19.73
C PRO A 104 -20.11 4.60 -18.48
N MET A 105 -20.83 4.59 -17.36
CA MET A 105 -20.30 4.22 -16.03
C MET A 105 -19.48 2.92 -16.01
N ILE A 106 -19.94 1.84 -16.67
CA ILE A 106 -19.21 0.56 -16.68
C ILE A 106 -17.87 0.70 -17.41
N ALA A 107 -17.86 1.42 -18.53
CA ALA A 107 -16.65 1.64 -19.31
C ALA A 107 -15.67 2.54 -18.56
N ASP A 108 -16.17 3.55 -17.85
CA ASP A 108 -15.37 4.42 -16.98
C ASP A 108 -14.71 3.62 -15.84
N LEU A 109 -15.49 2.81 -15.11
CA LEU A 109 -14.96 1.93 -14.06
C LEU A 109 -13.96 0.89 -14.61
N ALA A 110 -14.23 0.33 -15.78
CA ALA A 110 -13.30 -0.60 -16.42
C ALA A 110 -11.99 0.09 -16.82
N LEU A 111 -12.06 1.33 -17.31
CA LEU A 111 -10.89 2.13 -17.65
C LEU A 111 -10.07 2.48 -16.41
N GLU A 112 -10.72 2.97 -15.35
CA GLU A 112 -10.10 3.22 -14.05
C GLU A 112 -9.40 1.97 -13.51
N TYR A 113 -10.06 0.81 -13.58
CA TYR A 113 -9.49 -0.46 -13.13
C TYR A 113 -8.25 -0.86 -13.93
N VAL A 114 -8.34 -0.83 -15.28
CA VAL A 114 -7.25 -1.25 -16.15
C VAL A 114 -6.04 -0.33 -16.01
N LEU A 115 -6.26 0.99 -15.97
CA LEU A 115 -5.18 1.96 -15.81
C LEU A 115 -4.60 1.92 -14.40
N GLY A 116 -5.45 1.81 -13.37
CA GLY A 116 -5.05 1.60 -11.98
C GLY A 116 -4.12 0.41 -11.83
N PHE A 117 -4.65 -0.78 -12.16
CA PHE A 117 -3.91 -2.03 -12.11
C PHE A 117 -2.64 -1.99 -12.96
N GLY A 118 -2.73 -1.46 -14.19
CA GLY A 118 -1.59 -1.37 -15.09
C GLY A 118 -0.47 -0.50 -14.53
N PHE A 119 -0.80 0.68 -14.01
CA PHE A 119 0.17 1.61 -13.44
C PHE A 119 0.75 1.08 -12.12
N GLY A 120 -0.10 0.58 -11.21
CA GLY A 120 0.30 -0.04 -9.95
C GLY A 120 1.25 -1.21 -10.18
N TRP A 121 0.86 -2.15 -11.03
CA TRP A 121 1.65 -3.36 -11.33
C TRP A 121 2.97 -3.06 -12.03
N THR A 122 2.95 -2.28 -13.12
CA THR A 122 4.13 -2.10 -13.96
C THR A 122 5.12 -1.10 -13.38
N ILE A 123 4.63 0.03 -12.87
CA ILE A 123 5.52 1.11 -12.43
C ILE A 123 5.81 0.95 -10.93
N PHE A 124 4.80 0.80 -10.09
CA PHE A 124 5.02 0.81 -8.64
C PHE A 124 5.53 -0.53 -8.10
N GLN A 125 4.87 -1.65 -8.41
CA GLN A 125 5.28 -2.96 -7.90
C GLN A 125 6.53 -3.47 -8.61
N ALA A 126 6.54 -3.51 -9.94
CA ALA A 126 7.61 -4.17 -10.67
C ALA A 126 8.95 -3.41 -10.63
N LEU A 127 8.95 -2.07 -10.54
CA LEU A 127 10.19 -1.32 -10.31
C LEU A 127 10.72 -1.51 -8.89
N PHE A 128 9.84 -1.56 -7.88
CA PHE A 128 10.25 -1.81 -6.49
C PHE A 128 10.90 -3.18 -6.32
N MET A 129 10.31 -4.21 -6.94
CA MET A 129 10.80 -5.58 -6.85
C MET A 129 11.94 -5.91 -7.81
N ARG A 130 12.36 -4.98 -8.68
CA ARG A 130 13.39 -5.23 -9.70
C ARG A 130 14.71 -5.69 -9.10
N ASP A 131 15.20 -4.98 -8.08
CA ASP A 131 16.48 -5.30 -7.46
C ASP A 131 16.41 -6.62 -6.69
N MET A 132 15.28 -6.88 -6.01
CA MET A 132 15.02 -8.15 -5.31
C MET A 132 14.84 -9.33 -6.27
N ALA A 133 14.37 -9.10 -7.50
CA ALA A 133 14.21 -10.12 -8.53
C ALA A 133 15.52 -10.49 -9.24
N GLY A 134 16.63 -9.82 -8.92
CA GLY A 134 17.94 -10.01 -9.57
C GLY A 134 18.13 -9.14 -10.82
N GLY A 135 17.42 -8.01 -10.92
CA GLY A 135 17.52 -7.05 -12.01
C GLY A 135 16.58 -7.32 -13.20
N ASP A 136 15.93 -8.50 -13.25
CA ASP A 136 14.99 -8.89 -14.30
C ASP A 136 13.58 -8.34 -14.02
N TYR A 137 13.20 -7.33 -14.80
CA TYR A 137 11.89 -6.70 -14.74
C TYR A 137 10.74 -7.65 -15.14
N GLY A 138 10.97 -8.58 -16.07
CA GLY A 138 9.95 -9.55 -16.49
C GLY A 138 9.62 -10.54 -15.38
N LYS A 139 10.64 -10.98 -14.64
CA LYS A 139 10.45 -11.81 -13.43
C LYS A 139 9.73 -11.03 -12.33
N SER A 140 10.12 -9.76 -12.11
CA SER A 140 9.46 -8.87 -11.16
C SER A 140 7.96 -8.75 -11.42
N LEU A 141 7.56 -8.51 -12.68
CA LEU A 141 6.16 -8.46 -13.11
C LEU A 141 5.40 -9.76 -12.78
N ARG A 142 5.99 -10.91 -13.10
CA ARG A 142 5.34 -12.21 -12.84
C ARG A 142 5.17 -12.50 -11.36
N MET A 143 6.13 -12.10 -10.53
CA MET A 143 6.08 -12.32 -9.09
C MET A 143 5.05 -11.42 -8.40
N THR A 144 4.88 -10.18 -8.87
CA THR A 144 3.99 -9.19 -8.25
C THR A 144 2.55 -9.25 -8.75
N PHE A 145 2.29 -9.83 -9.92
CA PHE A 145 0.96 -9.84 -10.56
C PHE A 145 -0.15 -10.34 -9.65
N MET A 146 0.03 -11.51 -9.00
CA MET A 146 -1.00 -12.08 -8.14
C MET A 146 -1.24 -11.24 -6.88
N ALA A 147 -0.18 -10.75 -6.24
CA ALA A 147 -0.32 -9.90 -5.07
C ALA A 147 -1.03 -8.59 -5.40
N GLU A 148 -0.72 -8.00 -6.56
CA GLU A 148 -1.37 -6.77 -7.04
C GLU A 148 -2.83 -7.01 -7.41
N PHE A 149 -3.12 -8.11 -8.13
CA PHE A 149 -4.48 -8.45 -8.54
C PHE A 149 -5.41 -8.64 -7.34
N LEU A 150 -4.93 -9.36 -6.31
CA LEU A 150 -5.69 -9.57 -5.07
C LEU A 150 -5.98 -8.25 -4.34
N SER A 151 -4.98 -7.37 -4.23
CA SER A 151 -5.10 -6.08 -3.55
C SER A 151 -6.01 -5.11 -4.32
N MET A 152 -5.81 -4.98 -5.63
CA MET A 152 -6.56 -4.07 -6.51
C MET A 152 -8.05 -4.41 -6.54
N ASN A 153 -8.42 -5.69 -6.58
CA ASN A 153 -9.83 -6.10 -6.49
C ASN A 153 -10.52 -5.59 -5.21
N CYS A 154 -9.82 -5.69 -4.08
CA CYS A 154 -10.36 -5.22 -2.79
C CYS A 154 -10.42 -3.69 -2.73
N LEU A 155 -9.39 -3.03 -3.26
CA LEU A 155 -9.33 -1.56 -3.36
C LEU A 155 -10.49 -1.02 -4.19
N MET A 156 -10.63 -1.49 -5.43
CA MET A 156 -11.68 -1.05 -6.33
C MET A 156 -13.07 -1.40 -5.78
N GLY A 157 -13.24 -2.61 -5.21
CA GLY A 157 -14.50 -3.00 -4.55
C GLY A 157 -14.93 -2.00 -3.48
N GLY A 158 -14.00 -1.55 -2.64
CA GLY A 158 -14.25 -0.51 -1.63
C GLY A 158 -14.58 0.86 -2.23
N MET A 159 -13.83 1.27 -3.26
CA MET A 159 -14.02 2.56 -3.95
C MET A 159 -15.40 2.67 -4.62
N ILE A 160 -15.85 1.60 -5.28
CA ILE A 160 -17.13 1.55 -5.98
C ILE A 160 -18.30 1.77 -5.00
N VAL A 161 -18.27 1.07 -3.86
CA VAL A 161 -19.36 1.15 -2.86
C VAL A 161 -19.55 2.57 -2.37
N VAL A 162 -18.47 3.24 -1.95
CA VAL A 162 -18.60 4.59 -1.39
C VAL A 162 -18.94 5.63 -2.46
N SER A 163 -18.37 5.50 -3.66
CA SER A 163 -18.62 6.46 -4.75
C SER A 163 -20.08 6.42 -5.20
N MET A 164 -20.67 5.23 -5.29
CA MET A 164 -22.05 5.05 -5.76
C MET A 164 -23.10 5.41 -4.70
N LEU A 165 -22.83 5.13 -3.41
CA LEU A 165 -23.79 5.43 -2.36
C LEU A 165 -23.86 6.92 -2.01
N ALA A 166 -22.75 7.65 -2.14
CA ALA A 166 -22.67 9.03 -1.65
C ALA A 166 -22.73 10.12 -2.73
N TRP A 167 -22.34 9.84 -3.99
CA TRP A 167 -22.18 10.89 -5.01
C TRP A 167 -22.83 10.64 -6.37
N LYS A 168 -23.64 9.58 -6.54
CA LYS A 168 -24.21 9.21 -7.86
C LYS A 168 -24.95 10.35 -8.58
N ASP A 169 -25.73 11.14 -7.84
CA ASP A 169 -26.61 12.16 -8.41
C ASP A 169 -25.94 13.55 -8.49
N VAL A 170 -24.66 13.63 -8.14
CA VAL A 170 -23.95 14.90 -8.04
C VAL A 170 -23.04 15.05 -9.24
N ALA A 171 -23.55 15.69 -10.30
CA ALA A 171 -22.80 15.92 -11.54
C ALA A 171 -21.41 16.55 -11.30
N ALA A 172 -21.30 17.49 -10.35
CA ALA A 172 -20.03 18.12 -9.99
C ALA A 172 -18.99 17.14 -9.38
N ALA A 173 -19.40 15.96 -8.91
CA ALA A 173 -18.48 14.94 -8.41
C ALA A 173 -17.85 14.10 -9.53
N HIS A 174 -18.35 14.23 -10.77
CA HIS A 174 -17.89 13.53 -11.96
C HIS A 174 -17.11 14.43 -12.94
N ASP A 175 -17.03 15.73 -12.68
CA ASP A 175 -16.30 16.70 -13.49
C ASP A 175 -14.92 17.03 -12.86
N PRO A 176 -13.80 16.65 -13.51
CA PRO A 176 -12.43 16.94 -13.04
C PRO A 176 -12.12 18.41 -12.81
N LEU A 177 -12.88 19.32 -13.42
CA LEU A 177 -12.72 20.76 -13.21
C LEU A 177 -13.29 21.22 -11.86
N GLN A 178 -14.09 20.39 -11.21
CA GLN A 178 -14.72 20.69 -9.93
C GLN A 178 -13.90 20.15 -8.75
N PRO A 179 -13.74 20.90 -7.65
CA PRO A 179 -13.08 20.41 -6.44
C PRO A 179 -13.75 19.17 -5.84
N LEU A 180 -15.06 19.02 -6.04
CA LEU A 180 -15.82 17.90 -5.51
C LEU A 180 -15.41 16.56 -6.13
N PHE A 181 -15.00 16.54 -7.40
CA PHE A 181 -14.44 15.35 -8.03
C PHE A 181 -13.20 14.85 -7.26
N TRP A 182 -12.26 15.75 -7.00
CA TRP A 182 -11.02 15.41 -6.28
C TRP A 182 -11.28 15.00 -4.83
N PHE A 183 -12.25 15.64 -4.17
CA PHE A 183 -12.68 15.26 -2.83
C PHE A 183 -13.31 13.86 -2.81
N ARG A 184 -14.20 13.54 -3.77
CA ARG A 184 -14.77 12.21 -3.93
C ARG A 184 -13.67 11.16 -4.13
N MET A 185 -12.72 11.41 -5.04
CA MET A 185 -11.63 10.45 -5.31
C MET A 185 -10.75 10.23 -4.09
N SER A 186 -10.46 11.29 -3.34
CA SER A 186 -9.74 11.25 -2.06
C SER A 186 -10.43 10.33 -1.05
N VAL A 187 -11.73 10.53 -0.82
CA VAL A 187 -12.53 9.68 0.08
C VAL A 187 -12.61 8.23 -0.45
N ALA A 188 -12.83 8.05 -1.75
CA ALA A 188 -12.90 6.74 -2.38
C ALA A 188 -11.60 5.94 -2.17
N LEU A 189 -10.45 6.54 -2.46
CA LEU A 189 -9.14 5.91 -2.27
C LEU A 189 -8.87 5.55 -0.80
N MET A 190 -9.33 6.37 0.15
CA MET A 190 -9.22 6.03 1.58
C MET A 190 -10.06 4.81 1.96
N ILE A 191 -11.30 4.71 1.46
CA ILE A 191 -12.13 3.53 1.71
C ILE A 191 -11.56 2.30 0.99
N GLY A 192 -11.06 2.48 -0.24
CA GLY A 192 -10.34 1.45 -0.97
C GLY A 192 -9.11 0.94 -0.20
N PHE A 193 -8.34 1.84 0.40
CA PHE A 193 -7.22 1.50 1.27
C PHE A 193 -7.66 0.63 2.46
N VAL A 194 -8.74 0.99 3.15
CA VAL A 194 -9.28 0.21 4.26
C VAL A 194 -9.77 -1.16 3.79
N ALA A 195 -10.43 -1.24 2.63
CA ALA A 195 -10.90 -2.49 2.06
C ALA A 195 -9.75 -3.41 1.60
N ALA A 196 -8.66 -2.84 1.09
CA ALA A 196 -7.47 -3.57 0.66
C ALA A 196 -6.58 -4.02 1.84
N TYR A 197 -6.67 -3.37 3.00
CA TYR A 197 -5.79 -3.64 4.15
C TYR A 197 -5.82 -5.10 4.63
N PRO A 198 -6.98 -5.79 4.80
CA PRO A 198 -7.02 -7.19 5.21
C PRO A 198 -6.39 -8.14 4.18
N MET A 199 -6.57 -7.86 2.88
CA MET A 199 -5.95 -8.65 1.82
C MET A 199 -4.43 -8.48 1.84
N ASN A 200 -3.94 -7.24 1.98
CA ASN A 200 -2.51 -6.97 2.13
C ASN A 200 -1.94 -7.57 3.42
N TRP A 201 -2.73 -7.64 4.49
CA TRP A 201 -2.33 -8.34 5.71
C TRP A 201 -2.02 -9.80 5.45
N TRP A 202 -2.92 -10.49 4.74
CA TRP A 202 -2.73 -11.88 4.35
C TRP A 202 -1.52 -12.04 3.43
N LEU A 203 -1.36 -11.19 2.41
CA LEU A 203 -0.23 -11.23 1.48
C LEU A 203 1.13 -11.07 2.19
N VAL A 204 1.23 -10.12 3.12
CA VAL A 204 2.45 -9.89 3.91
C VAL A 204 2.70 -11.02 4.91
N ALA A 205 1.65 -11.55 5.55
CA ALA A 205 1.78 -12.67 6.50
C ALA A 205 2.30 -13.96 5.85
N HIS A 206 2.09 -14.12 4.54
CA HIS A 206 2.55 -15.28 3.76
C HIS A 206 3.73 -14.97 2.83
N HIS A 207 4.42 -13.84 3.01
CA HIS A 207 5.60 -13.45 2.22
C HIS A 207 5.36 -13.33 0.71
N LEU A 208 4.11 -13.12 0.30
CA LEU A 208 3.73 -12.86 -1.09
C LEU A 208 3.89 -11.37 -1.46
N LYS A 209 3.98 -10.50 -0.45
CA LYS A 209 4.24 -9.07 -0.60
C LYS A 209 5.17 -8.60 0.51
N HIS A 210 6.00 -7.61 0.20
CA HIS A 210 6.91 -6.99 1.16
C HIS A 210 6.37 -5.61 1.56
N GLY A 211 6.71 -5.16 2.76
CA GLY A 211 6.37 -3.83 3.25
C GLY A 211 7.56 -2.88 3.14
N MET A 212 7.85 -2.19 4.25
CA MET A 212 8.92 -1.19 4.34
C MET A 212 10.29 -1.82 4.51
N THR A 213 11.28 -1.26 3.82
CA THR A 213 12.67 -1.73 3.81
C THR A 213 13.62 -0.58 4.14
N THR A 214 14.47 -0.81 5.13
CA THR A 214 15.48 0.17 5.53
C THR A 214 16.66 0.17 4.55
N VAL A 215 17.03 1.34 4.02
CA VAL A 215 18.21 1.51 3.16
C VAL A 215 19.18 2.47 3.86
N ARG A 216 20.35 1.98 4.27
CA ARG A 216 21.44 2.77 4.85
C ARG A 216 22.67 2.73 3.94
N PRO A 217 23.40 3.84 3.77
CA PRO A 217 24.77 3.78 3.23
C PRO A 217 25.62 2.86 4.11
N ALA A 218 26.53 2.09 3.50
CA ALA A 218 27.34 1.04 4.12
C ALA A 218 28.27 1.47 5.29
N SER A 219 28.19 2.73 5.75
CA SER A 219 29.06 3.34 6.75
C SER A 219 28.35 3.81 8.03
N ALA A 220 27.05 3.54 8.20
CA ALA A 220 26.37 3.84 9.47
C ALA A 220 26.56 2.67 10.46
N PRO A 221 27.19 2.88 11.63
CA PRO A 221 27.31 1.83 12.62
C PRO A 221 25.91 1.38 13.08
N ALA A 222 25.68 0.07 13.04
CA ALA A 222 24.55 -0.55 13.73
C ALA A 222 24.59 -0.09 15.20
N GLY A 223 23.45 0.33 15.73
CA GLY A 223 23.37 0.98 17.04
C GLY A 223 23.99 0.14 18.19
N PRO A 224 24.28 0.78 19.35
CA PRO A 224 25.20 0.25 20.37
C PRO A 224 24.82 -1.10 21.03
N MET A 225 23.67 -1.69 20.73
CA MET A 225 23.25 -2.97 21.33
C MET A 225 23.80 -4.22 20.62
N ALA A 226 24.41 -4.09 19.44
CA ALA A 226 25.07 -5.23 18.77
C ALA A 226 26.42 -5.63 19.40
N ASN A 227 27.02 -4.77 20.23
CA ASN A 227 28.38 -4.97 20.76
C ASN A 227 28.48 -5.48 22.21
N MET A 228 27.36 -5.75 22.89
CA MET A 228 27.38 -6.35 24.24
C MET A 228 27.50 -7.90 24.23
N ALA A 229 27.53 -8.54 23.06
CA ALA A 229 27.78 -9.97 22.94
C ALA A 229 29.28 -10.36 22.92
N GLY A 230 30.18 -9.37 23.03
CA GLY A 230 31.62 -9.55 22.79
C GLY A 230 32.54 -9.42 24.01
N MET A 231 32.01 -9.33 25.24
CA MET A 231 32.88 -9.22 26.42
C MET A 231 33.29 -10.62 26.90
N LYS A 232 34.45 -11.07 26.40
CA LYS A 232 35.14 -12.27 26.90
C LYS A 232 35.49 -12.06 28.38
N MET A 233 34.89 -12.87 29.25
CA MET A 233 35.43 -13.16 30.58
C MET A 233 36.24 -14.44 30.45
N ASP A 234 37.56 -14.32 30.59
CA ASP A 234 38.48 -15.42 30.79
C ASP A 234 38.27 -15.98 32.21
N GLU A 235 38.10 -17.30 32.34
CA GLU A 235 38.70 -18.14 33.38
C GLU A 235 38.04 -19.54 33.44
N GLY A 236 38.88 -20.58 33.52
CA GLY A 236 38.58 -21.74 34.37
C GLY A 236 38.13 -23.05 33.69
N SER A 237 39.07 -23.99 33.66
CA SER A 237 38.94 -25.44 33.45
C SER A 237 37.62 -26.12 33.86
N GLY A 238 37.15 -27.07 33.04
CA GLY A 238 36.17 -28.06 33.49
C GLY A 238 35.66 -28.99 32.37
N SER A 239 36.00 -30.27 32.46
CA SER A 239 35.55 -31.35 31.59
C SER A 239 34.03 -31.56 31.62
N GLY A 240 33.41 -31.92 30.49
CA GLY A 240 32.06 -32.48 30.47
C GLY A 240 31.44 -32.50 29.08
N GLY A 241 31.60 -33.60 28.35
CA GLY A 241 30.97 -33.79 27.06
C GLY A 241 29.44 -33.94 27.19
N MET A 242 28.69 -33.09 26.49
CA MET A 242 27.31 -33.38 26.13
C MET A 242 27.06 -32.84 24.72
N LYS A 243 27.02 -33.77 23.75
CA LYS A 243 26.67 -33.48 22.35
C LYS A 243 25.18 -33.12 22.29
N MET A 244 24.87 -31.83 22.23
CA MET A 244 23.55 -31.38 21.77
C MET A 244 23.53 -31.51 20.24
N ALA A 245 22.69 -32.43 19.77
CA ALA A 245 22.43 -32.66 18.35
C ALA A 245 22.01 -31.35 17.68
N GLY A 246 22.65 -31.05 16.55
CA GLY A 246 22.32 -29.89 15.73
C GLY A 246 20.86 -29.96 15.27
N MET A 247 20.07 -28.95 15.63
CA MET A 247 18.87 -28.64 14.87
C MET A 247 19.33 -27.97 13.58
N ASP A 248 19.29 -28.76 12.50
CA ASP A 248 19.45 -28.27 11.13
C ASP A 248 18.37 -27.22 10.83
N MET A 249 18.75 -25.94 10.95
CA MET A 249 17.96 -24.77 10.54
C MET A 249 17.73 -24.69 9.01
N ALA A 250 18.09 -25.74 8.26
CA ALA A 250 18.07 -25.80 6.80
C ALA A 250 16.79 -26.43 6.20
N SER A 251 15.77 -26.75 6.98
CA SER A 251 14.61 -27.54 6.50
C SER A 251 13.23 -26.89 6.61
N MET A 252 13.11 -25.63 7.06
CA MET A 252 11.80 -24.95 7.04
C MET A 252 11.51 -24.45 5.62
N LYS A 253 11.01 -25.36 4.77
CA LYS A 253 10.29 -24.96 3.55
C LYS A 253 9.22 -23.96 3.95
N PRO A 254 9.08 -22.81 3.27
CA PRO A 254 7.98 -21.89 3.55
C PRO A 254 6.68 -22.69 3.51
N SER A 255 5.97 -22.71 4.64
CA SER A 255 4.66 -23.37 4.72
C SER A 255 3.77 -22.77 3.63
N ALA A 256 3.08 -23.62 2.87
CA ALA A 256 2.16 -23.16 1.85
C ALA A 256 1.16 -22.15 2.43
N PRO A 257 0.77 -21.11 1.68
CA PRO A 257 -0.19 -20.12 2.18
C PRO A 257 -1.51 -20.78 2.59
N HIS A 258 -2.06 -20.38 3.73
CA HIS A 258 -3.34 -20.84 4.24
C HIS A 258 -4.21 -19.64 4.62
N PRO A 259 -5.38 -19.43 3.98
CA PRO A 259 -5.95 -20.16 2.84
C PRO A 259 -5.06 -20.11 1.58
N PRO A 260 -5.18 -21.04 0.63
CA PRO A 260 -4.33 -21.03 -0.57
C PRO A 260 -4.69 -19.85 -1.50
N VAL A 261 -3.71 -19.41 -2.32
CA VAL A 261 -3.85 -18.25 -3.23
C VAL A 261 -5.13 -18.28 -4.07
N PRO A 262 -5.58 -19.40 -4.67
CA PRO A 262 -6.82 -19.43 -5.45
C PRO A 262 -8.07 -19.12 -4.62
N VAL A 263 -8.10 -19.51 -3.35
CA VAL A 263 -9.22 -19.18 -2.45
C VAL A 263 -9.23 -17.69 -2.16
N MET A 264 -8.06 -17.09 -1.91
CA MET A 264 -7.96 -15.65 -1.71
C MET A 264 -8.26 -14.85 -2.98
N ALA A 265 -7.96 -15.41 -4.16
CA ALA A 265 -8.39 -14.84 -5.44
C ALA A 265 -9.91 -14.85 -5.60
N LEU A 266 -10.58 -15.95 -5.22
CA LEU A 266 -12.05 -16.00 -5.20
C LEU A 266 -12.64 -14.98 -4.23
N VAL A 267 -12.04 -14.84 -3.04
CA VAL A 267 -12.44 -13.82 -2.06
C VAL A 267 -12.28 -12.41 -2.63
N SER A 268 -11.14 -12.10 -3.25
CA SER A 268 -10.89 -10.76 -3.81
C SER A 268 -11.86 -10.44 -4.93
N VAL A 269 -12.11 -11.38 -5.85
CA VAL A 269 -13.11 -11.24 -6.92
C VAL A 269 -14.52 -11.09 -6.33
N ALA A 270 -14.86 -11.84 -5.28
CA ALA A 270 -16.15 -11.70 -4.61
C ALA A 270 -16.34 -10.31 -3.97
N VAL A 271 -15.27 -9.73 -3.40
CA VAL A 271 -15.30 -8.35 -2.87
C VAL A 271 -15.57 -7.35 -3.99
N LEU A 272 -14.87 -7.46 -5.12
CA LEU A 272 -15.10 -6.60 -6.28
C LEU A 272 -16.51 -6.77 -6.84
N ALA A 273 -16.96 -8.01 -7.01
CA ALA A 273 -18.30 -8.34 -7.49
C ALA A 273 -19.38 -7.80 -6.56
N ALA A 274 -19.20 -7.91 -5.24
CA ALA A 274 -20.11 -7.32 -4.27
C ALA A 274 -20.20 -5.80 -4.42
N GLY A 275 -19.07 -5.12 -4.62
CA GLY A 275 -19.03 -3.68 -4.91
C GLY A 275 -19.81 -3.32 -6.17
N LEU A 276 -19.61 -4.08 -7.26
CA LEU A 276 -20.35 -3.90 -8.52
C LEU A 276 -21.85 -4.21 -8.38
N LEU A 277 -22.23 -5.23 -7.60
CA LEU A 277 -23.63 -5.56 -7.34
C LEU A 277 -24.32 -4.48 -6.51
N ILE A 278 -23.64 -3.89 -5.53
CA ILE A 278 -24.14 -2.75 -4.78
C ILE A 278 -24.31 -1.55 -5.71
N ALA A 279 -23.32 -1.28 -6.57
CA ALA A 279 -23.45 -0.25 -7.61
C ALA A 279 -24.62 -0.53 -8.54
N TRP A 280 -24.89 -1.79 -8.87
CA TRP A 280 -26.02 -2.18 -9.72
C TRP A 280 -27.36 -1.96 -9.02
N ALA A 281 -27.48 -2.43 -7.78
CA ALA A 281 -28.72 -2.38 -7.02
C ALA A 281 -29.11 -0.96 -6.58
N PHE A 282 -28.13 -0.11 -6.24
CA PHE A 282 -28.37 1.23 -5.70
C PHE A 282 -28.00 2.37 -6.67
N GLY A 283 -27.15 2.09 -7.67
CA GLY A 283 -26.67 3.06 -8.65
C GLY A 283 -27.45 3.08 -9.96
N GLY A 284 -28.40 2.16 -10.18
CA GLY A 284 -29.26 2.18 -11.37
C GLY A 284 -28.50 1.86 -12.66
N LEU A 285 -27.88 0.68 -12.73
CA LEU A 285 -27.22 0.14 -13.94
C LEU A 285 -28.20 -0.22 -15.08
N SER A 286 -29.39 0.39 -15.10
CA SER A 286 -30.52 0.05 -15.97
C SER A 286 -30.87 1.13 -17.02
N GLY A 287 -30.01 2.11 -17.28
CA GLY A 287 -30.27 3.14 -18.29
C GLY A 287 -29.01 3.80 -18.81
#